data_AF-A0A7R9FB83-F1
#
_entry.id   AF-A0A7R9FB83-F1
#
_cell.length_a   1.000
_cell.length_b   1.000
_cell.length_c   1.000
_cell.angle_alpha   90.00
_cell.angle_beta   90.00
_cell.angle_gamma   90.00
#
_symmetry.space_group_name_H-M   'P 1'
#
loop_
_entity.id
_entity.type
_entity.pdbx_description
1 polymer ?
#
loop_
_entity_poly.entity_id
_entity_poly.type
_entity_poly.pdbx_seq_one_letter_code
_entity_poly.pdbx_strand_id
1 'polypeptide(L)'
;NRLWRKTRSRPSSSTCIGTDPNRNFGYHWMLTGASSNPCDETYGGTHAFSESETTAYHNYILGNKDRIKLYIATHSYGNDNLAHKANAAQVYAGAPSYAIGSSTNVLYAAAGGSDDWVKAVGGVNYSYTIELPGGGSTGFDLPASQIARTVSTFFPAVRVLGEYIRDNFA
;
A
#
# COMPACT_ATOMS: atom_id res chain seq x y z
N ASN A 1 7.93 -6.71 20.11
CA ASN A 1 7.25 -5.40 20.05
C ASN A 1 6.01 -5.57 19.18
N ARG A 2 4.81 -5.24 19.70
CA ARG A 2 3.52 -5.43 19.02
C ARG A 2 3.21 -4.33 17.98
N LEU A 3 3.89 -3.18 18.06
CA LEU A 3 3.70 -2.02 17.19
C LEU A 3 4.88 -1.81 16.23
N TRP A 4 5.69 -2.85 16.00
CA TRP A 4 6.79 -2.79 15.04
C TRP A 4 6.26 -2.79 13.61
N ARG A 5 6.66 -1.82 12.77
CA ARG A 5 6.20 -1.73 11.36
C ARG A 5 7.28 -1.89 10.30
N LYS A 6 8.55 -1.58 10.60
CA LYS A 6 9.67 -1.66 9.66
C LYS A 6 10.06 -3.11 9.32
N THR A 7 10.94 -3.31 8.35
CA THR A 7 11.63 -4.60 8.13
C THR A 7 12.48 -4.99 9.36
N ARG A 8 13.21 -6.10 9.28
CA ARG A 8 14.13 -6.57 10.35
C ARG A 8 15.60 -6.54 9.94
N SER A 9 15.93 -5.85 8.85
CA SER A 9 17.29 -5.62 8.37
C SER A 9 18.14 -4.85 9.39
N ARG A 10 19.46 -4.99 9.30
CA ARG A 10 20.43 -4.32 10.18
C ARG A 10 21.42 -3.54 9.32
N PRO A 11 21.22 -2.23 9.09
CA PRO A 11 22.18 -1.42 8.34
C PRO A 11 23.52 -1.36 9.09
N SER A 12 24.64 -1.57 8.40
CA SER A 12 25.98 -1.54 8.99
C SER A 12 26.37 -0.19 9.60
N SER A 13 25.67 0.87 9.22
CA SER A 13 25.85 2.25 9.69
C SER A 13 25.11 2.59 10.98
N SER A 14 24.33 1.67 11.59
CA SER A 14 23.55 1.97 12.79
C SER A 14 23.28 0.74 13.67
N THR A 15 22.97 0.98 14.94
CA THR A 15 22.41 -0.03 15.86
C THR A 15 20.88 -0.17 15.74
N CYS A 16 20.22 0.79 15.08
CA CYS A 16 18.79 0.75 14.82
C CYS A 16 18.44 -0.28 13.73
N ILE A 17 17.25 -0.86 13.82
CA ILE A 17 16.81 -2.01 13.01
C ILE A 17 15.71 -1.56 12.05
N GLY A 18 15.78 -2.04 10.81
CA GLY A 18 14.69 -1.99 9.84
C GLY A 18 14.54 -0.68 9.08
N THR A 19 14.05 -0.84 7.86
CA THR A 19 13.62 0.18 6.89
C THR A 19 12.09 0.17 6.80
N ASP A 20 11.44 1.31 6.52
CA ASP A 20 10.03 1.29 6.12
C ASP A 20 9.92 0.74 4.69
N PRO A 21 9.32 -0.46 4.48
CA PRO A 21 9.19 -1.00 3.14
C PRO A 21 8.40 -0.07 2.21
N ASN A 22 7.45 0.74 2.73
CA ASN A 22 6.68 1.69 1.93
C ASN A 22 7.32 3.10 1.82
N ARG A 23 8.63 3.20 2.06
CA ARG A 23 9.49 4.35 1.67
C ARG A 23 10.72 3.91 0.88
N ASN A 24 10.81 2.63 0.52
CA ASN A 24 11.99 2.03 -0.09
C ASN A 24 11.84 1.77 -1.60
N PHE A 25 10.71 2.11 -2.23
CA PHE A 25 10.53 1.92 -3.67
C PHE A 25 11.18 3.04 -4.50
N GLY A 26 11.70 2.70 -5.68
CA GLY A 26 12.48 3.59 -6.55
C GLY A 26 11.66 4.54 -7.41
N TYR A 27 10.71 5.28 -6.84
CA TYR A 27 10.01 6.37 -7.53
C TYR A 27 9.96 7.62 -6.64
N HIS A 28 10.56 8.71 -7.12
CA HIS A 28 10.89 9.91 -6.32
C HIS A 28 11.49 9.58 -4.93
N TRP A 29 12.22 8.47 -4.81
CA TRP A 29 12.72 7.96 -3.53
C TRP A 29 13.39 9.06 -2.69
N MET A 30 13.05 9.12 -1.40
CA MET A 30 13.53 10.14 -0.44
C MET A 30 13.13 11.61 -0.72
N LEU A 31 12.26 11.91 -1.70
CA LEU A 31 11.84 13.28 -2.00
C LEU A 31 11.04 13.96 -0.86
N THR A 32 10.14 13.22 -0.21
CA THR A 32 9.33 13.74 0.91
C THR A 32 8.71 12.60 1.74
N GLY A 33 8.32 12.87 2.98
CA GLY A 33 7.63 11.90 3.87
C GLY A 33 8.46 10.67 4.27
N ALA A 34 9.76 10.65 3.96
CA ALA A 34 10.74 9.62 4.28
C ALA A 34 11.90 10.22 5.09
N SER A 35 12.62 9.39 5.85
CA SER A 35 13.78 9.82 6.64
C SER A 35 15.06 9.08 6.25
N SER A 36 16.20 9.76 6.38
CA SER A 36 17.54 9.18 6.22
C SER A 36 18.13 8.68 7.54
N ASN A 37 17.47 8.94 8.69
CA ASN A 37 17.87 8.44 10.00
C ASN A 37 17.42 6.97 10.17
N PRO A 38 18.35 5.99 10.34
CA PRO A 38 17.99 4.58 10.51
C PRO A 38 17.09 4.27 11.72
N CYS A 39 17.02 5.18 12.69
CA CYS A 39 16.17 5.03 13.87
C CYS A 39 14.73 5.49 13.67
N ASP A 40 14.42 6.24 12.61
CA ASP A 40 13.06 6.75 12.38
C ASP A 40 12.13 5.67 11.84
N GLU A 41 10.84 5.75 12.18
CA GLU A 41 9.80 4.85 11.67
C GLU A 41 9.51 5.03 10.17
N THR A 42 9.99 6.11 9.55
CA THR A 42 9.89 6.40 8.10
C THR A 42 11.24 6.27 7.38
N TYR A 43 12.23 5.59 7.98
CA TYR A 43 13.54 5.38 7.38
C TYR A 43 13.42 4.74 5.99
N GLY A 44 13.91 5.42 4.95
CA GLY A 44 13.76 5.01 3.54
C GLY A 44 14.75 3.94 3.06
N GLY A 45 15.67 3.51 3.92
CA GLY A 45 16.74 2.56 3.58
C GLY A 45 18.04 3.25 3.18
N THR A 46 19.06 2.47 2.80
CA THR A 46 20.36 3.02 2.35
C THR A 46 20.34 3.46 0.89
N HIS A 47 19.45 2.87 0.10
CA HIS A 47 19.14 3.18 -1.29
C HIS A 47 17.73 2.65 -1.61
N ALA A 48 17.13 3.10 -2.70
CA ALA A 48 15.91 2.49 -3.21
C ALA A 48 16.13 0.98 -3.47
N PHE A 49 15.18 0.16 -3.04
CA PHE A 49 15.24 -1.31 -3.05
C PHE A 49 16.36 -1.92 -2.20
N SER A 50 16.81 -1.24 -1.13
CA SER A 50 17.79 -1.82 -0.19
C SER A 50 17.29 -3.06 0.57
N GLU A 51 15.97 -3.24 0.68
CA GLU A 51 15.39 -4.41 1.36
C GLU A 51 15.17 -5.57 0.38
N SER A 52 15.37 -6.81 0.86
CA SER A 52 15.20 -8.00 0.02
C SER A 52 13.72 -8.22 -0.34
N GLU A 53 12.82 -7.83 0.55
CA GLU A 53 11.37 -7.89 0.37
C GLU A 53 10.90 -6.95 -0.75
N THR A 54 11.36 -5.69 -0.77
CA THR A 54 11.00 -4.72 -1.82
C THR A 54 11.69 -5.05 -3.15
N THR A 55 12.92 -5.57 -3.11
CA THR A 55 13.61 -6.15 -4.28
C THR A 55 12.83 -7.31 -4.90
N ALA A 56 12.24 -8.19 -4.09
CA ALA A 56 11.41 -9.29 -4.58
C ALA A 56 10.16 -8.77 -5.30
N TYR A 57 9.48 -7.77 -4.72
CA TYR A 57 8.36 -7.07 -5.39
C TYR A 57 8.79 -6.41 -6.70
N HIS A 58 9.90 -5.67 -6.71
CA HIS A 58 10.47 -5.05 -7.92
C HIS A 58 10.64 -6.07 -9.05
N ASN A 59 11.33 -7.17 -8.75
CA ASN A 59 11.63 -8.21 -9.74
C ASN A 59 10.36 -8.91 -10.25
N TYR A 60 9.40 -9.18 -9.36
CA TYR A 60 8.13 -9.80 -9.74
C TYR A 60 7.29 -8.89 -10.63
N ILE A 61 7.15 -7.60 -10.26
CA ILE A 61 6.37 -6.62 -11.03
C ILE A 61 6.98 -6.41 -12.41
N LEU A 62 8.28 -6.13 -12.52
CA LEU A 62 8.91 -5.90 -13.82
C LEU A 62 8.91 -7.16 -14.71
N GLY A 63 9.13 -8.34 -14.11
CA GLY A 63 9.07 -9.62 -14.83
C GLY A 63 7.67 -9.99 -15.34
N ASN A 64 6.62 -9.37 -14.83
CA ASN A 64 5.23 -9.65 -15.20
C ASN A 64 4.45 -8.39 -15.67
N LYS A 65 5.13 -7.27 -15.93
CA LYS A 65 4.51 -5.95 -16.16
C LYS A 65 3.42 -5.96 -17.25
N ASP A 66 3.63 -6.75 -18.30
CA ASP A 66 2.69 -6.82 -19.44
C ASP A 66 1.44 -7.63 -19.12
N ARG A 67 1.47 -8.44 -18.05
CA ARG A 67 0.35 -9.26 -17.55
C ARG A 67 -0.39 -8.62 -16.39
N ILE A 68 0.29 -7.85 -15.54
CA ILE A 68 -0.33 -7.21 -14.37
C ILE A 68 -1.14 -5.99 -14.81
N LYS A 69 -2.44 -6.04 -14.56
CA LYS A 69 -3.37 -4.92 -14.88
C LYS A 69 -3.87 -4.18 -13.65
N LEU A 70 -3.78 -4.81 -12.48
CA LEU A 70 -4.25 -4.29 -11.19
C LEU A 70 -3.21 -4.58 -10.12
N TYR A 71 -2.90 -3.56 -9.32
CA TYR A 71 -2.12 -3.66 -8.11
C TYR A 71 -2.95 -3.11 -6.94
N ILE A 72 -3.01 -3.87 -5.84
CA ILE A 72 -3.67 -3.47 -4.60
C ILE A 72 -2.66 -3.66 -3.47
N ALA A 73 -2.05 -2.57 -3.02
CA ALA A 73 -1.56 -2.48 -1.65
C ALA A 73 -2.75 -2.24 -0.70
N THR A 74 -2.60 -2.51 0.59
CA THR A 74 -3.65 -2.21 1.59
C THR A 74 -3.21 -1.07 2.54
N HIS A 75 -3.23 0.19 2.04
CA HIS A 75 -2.93 1.50 2.68
C HIS A 75 -3.62 2.70 1.91
N SER A 76 -3.27 4.00 1.98
CA SER A 76 -4.10 5.11 1.38
C SER A 76 -4.23 5.26 -0.15
N TYR A 77 -5.47 5.50 -0.64
CA TYR A 77 -6.00 5.27 -2.01
C TYR A 77 -5.72 6.29 -3.15
N GLY A 78 -6.25 5.95 -4.35
CA GLY A 78 -6.26 6.75 -5.60
C GLY A 78 -7.66 7.26 -6.02
N ASN A 79 -7.72 8.10 -7.07
CA ASN A 79 -8.90 8.90 -7.43
C ASN A 79 -9.45 8.61 -8.84
N ASP A 80 -10.34 7.63 -8.99
CA ASP A 80 -11.02 7.36 -10.25
C ASP A 80 -12.42 6.73 -10.08
N ASN A 81 -13.16 6.62 -11.19
CA ASN A 81 -14.50 6.05 -11.24
C ASN A 81 -14.57 4.57 -10.81
N LEU A 82 -13.47 3.82 -10.91
CA LEU A 82 -13.41 2.42 -10.50
C LEU A 82 -13.25 2.33 -8.97
N ALA A 83 -12.42 3.19 -8.36
CA ALA A 83 -12.34 3.36 -6.91
C ALA A 83 -13.71 3.77 -6.31
N HIS A 84 -14.44 4.69 -6.96
CA HIS A 84 -15.81 5.05 -6.54
C HIS A 84 -16.78 3.87 -6.57
N LYS A 85 -16.75 3.03 -7.62
CA LYS A 85 -17.57 1.82 -7.70
C LYS A 85 -17.19 0.78 -6.64
N ALA A 86 -15.89 0.60 -6.39
CA ALA A 86 -15.40 -0.33 -5.38
C ALA A 86 -15.83 0.10 -3.96
N ASN A 87 -15.71 1.39 -3.63
CA ASN A 87 -16.20 1.94 -2.36
C ASN A 87 -17.72 1.80 -2.20
N ALA A 88 -18.51 2.08 -3.24
CA ALA A 88 -19.96 1.88 -3.20
C ALA A 88 -20.35 0.42 -2.91
N ALA A 89 -19.61 -0.56 -3.45
CA ALA A 89 -19.86 -1.98 -3.23
C ALA A 89 -19.58 -2.43 -1.79
N GLN A 90 -18.48 -1.98 -1.16
CA GLN A 90 -18.23 -2.27 0.26
C GLN A 90 -19.24 -1.58 1.18
N VAL A 91 -19.65 -0.34 0.87
CA VAL A 91 -20.67 0.39 1.65
C VAL A 91 -22.02 -0.32 1.59
N TYR A 92 -22.42 -0.81 0.42
CA TYR A 92 -23.63 -1.62 0.26
C TYR A 92 -23.57 -2.91 1.10
N ALA A 93 -22.38 -3.50 1.27
CA ALA A 93 -22.15 -4.66 2.14
C ALA A 93 -22.04 -4.31 3.64
N GLY A 94 -22.16 -3.04 4.03
CA GLY A 94 -22.13 -2.60 5.44
C GLY A 94 -20.75 -2.21 5.97
N ALA A 95 -19.79 -1.92 5.10
CA ALA A 95 -18.55 -1.23 5.46
C ALA A 95 -18.79 0.29 5.65
N PRO A 96 -17.92 1.00 6.40
CA PRO A 96 -17.87 2.46 6.38
C PRO A 96 -17.57 2.99 4.96
N SER A 97 -18.10 4.17 4.62
CA SER A 97 -17.70 4.86 3.40
C SER A 97 -16.29 5.41 3.53
N TYR A 98 -15.43 5.11 2.56
CA TYR A 98 -14.09 5.70 2.49
C TYR A 98 -14.14 6.99 1.67
N ALA A 99 -13.26 7.93 2.00
CA ALA A 99 -12.99 9.05 1.09
C ALA A 99 -12.24 8.53 -0.15
N ILE A 100 -12.16 9.34 -1.23
CA ILE A 100 -11.54 9.01 -2.53
C ILE A 100 -10.79 10.26 -3.05
N GLY A 101 -9.66 10.08 -3.75
CA GLY A 101 -8.61 11.12 -3.84
C GLY A 101 -7.21 10.52 -4.02
N SER A 102 -6.15 11.31 -4.08
CA SER A 102 -4.76 10.81 -4.10
C SER A 102 -4.16 10.80 -2.69
N SER A 103 -3.25 9.86 -2.38
CA SER A 103 -2.54 9.73 -1.10
C SER A 103 -2.12 11.08 -0.49
N THR A 104 -1.47 11.95 -1.28
CA THR A 104 -1.04 13.30 -0.89
C THR A 104 -2.18 14.24 -0.46
N ASN A 105 -3.34 14.21 -1.15
CA ASN A 105 -4.48 15.09 -0.88
C ASN A 105 -5.40 14.57 0.24
N VAL A 106 -5.14 13.35 0.72
CA VAL A 106 -6.02 12.55 1.56
C VAL A 106 -5.42 12.32 2.93
N LEU A 107 -4.14 11.92 2.93
CA LEU A 107 -3.35 11.71 4.12
C LEU A 107 -2.26 12.77 4.19
N TYR A 108 -1.18 12.58 3.42
CA TYR A 108 0.02 13.39 3.43
C TYR A 108 0.94 12.97 2.27
N ALA A 109 1.85 13.85 1.86
CA ALA A 109 2.84 13.55 0.83
C ALA A 109 3.87 12.51 1.34
N ALA A 110 4.04 11.41 0.60
CA ALA A 110 4.96 10.34 0.94
C ALA A 110 5.64 9.81 -0.33
N ALA A 111 6.97 9.75 -0.34
CA ALA A 111 7.75 9.25 -1.47
C ALA A 111 8.30 7.84 -1.21
N GLY A 112 8.61 7.12 -2.30
CA GLY A 112 9.06 5.73 -2.22
C GLY A 112 7.97 4.72 -1.82
N GLY A 113 6.70 5.07 -2.04
CA GLY A 113 5.56 4.18 -1.95
C GLY A 113 5.54 3.13 -3.07
N SER A 114 5.03 1.95 -2.74
CA SER A 114 4.94 0.82 -3.68
C SER A 114 3.98 1.07 -4.84
N ASP A 115 2.84 1.69 -4.56
CA ASP A 115 1.76 2.02 -5.49
C ASP A 115 2.15 3.04 -6.54
N ASP A 116 2.81 4.12 -6.13
CA ASP A 116 3.37 5.13 -7.05
C ASP A 116 4.42 4.50 -7.98
N TRP A 117 5.33 3.68 -7.45
CA TRP A 117 6.33 2.99 -8.27
C TRP A 117 5.71 1.96 -9.23
N VAL A 118 4.75 1.15 -8.76
CA VAL A 118 4.04 0.18 -9.60
C VAL A 118 3.22 0.88 -10.71
N LYS A 119 2.65 2.06 -10.42
CA LYS A 119 1.95 2.87 -11.43
C LYS A 119 2.92 3.47 -12.46
N ALA A 120 3.92 4.20 -11.99
CA ALA A 120 4.77 5.03 -12.86
C ALA A 120 5.92 4.28 -13.54
N VAL A 121 6.48 3.25 -12.89
CA VAL A 121 7.60 2.44 -13.41
C VAL A 121 7.15 1.03 -13.78
N GLY A 122 6.28 0.42 -12.97
CA GLY A 122 5.66 -0.88 -13.28
C GLY A 122 4.63 -0.84 -14.42
N GLY A 123 4.14 0.35 -14.80
CA GLY A 123 3.18 0.54 -15.89
C GLY A 123 1.75 0.08 -15.59
N VAL A 124 1.42 -0.17 -14.32
CA VAL A 124 0.09 -0.68 -13.92
C VAL A 124 -0.87 0.48 -13.72
N ASN A 125 -1.74 0.73 -14.71
CA ASN A 125 -2.69 1.84 -14.68
C ASN A 125 -3.58 1.85 -13.43
N TYR A 126 -4.10 0.68 -13.03
CA TYR A 126 -4.95 0.49 -11.86
C TYR A 126 -4.09 0.09 -10.66
N SER A 127 -3.29 1.02 -10.18
CA SER A 127 -2.52 0.90 -8.95
C SER A 127 -3.29 1.59 -7.83
N TYR A 128 -3.71 0.81 -6.84
CA TYR A 128 -4.45 1.26 -5.68
C TYR A 128 -3.80 0.80 -4.39
N THR A 129 -4.17 1.51 -3.36
CA THR A 129 -3.77 1.25 -1.98
C THR A 129 -5.09 1.37 -1.22
N ILE A 130 -5.48 0.42 -0.35
CA ILE A 130 -6.71 0.54 0.47
C ILE A 130 -6.47 0.36 1.99
N GLU A 131 -6.62 1.43 2.79
CA GLU A 131 -6.57 1.36 4.26
C GLU A 131 -7.82 0.60 4.76
N LEU A 132 -7.62 -0.47 5.52
CA LEU A 132 -8.72 -1.18 6.17
C LEU A 132 -9.12 -0.50 7.49
N PRO A 133 -10.29 -0.82 8.07
CA PRO A 133 -10.72 -0.23 9.33
C PRO A 133 -9.74 -0.61 10.45
N GLY A 134 -9.17 0.40 11.10
CA GLY A 134 -8.45 0.21 12.35
C GLY A 134 -9.38 -0.11 13.52
N GLY A 135 -8.80 -0.47 14.65
CA GLY A 135 -9.55 -0.68 15.89
C GLY A 135 -8.65 -0.83 17.12
N GLY A 136 -9.29 -0.98 18.28
CA GLY A 136 -8.60 -1.04 19.56
C GLY A 136 -8.09 0.32 20.04
N SER A 137 -7.05 0.29 20.86
CA SER A 137 -6.44 1.45 21.54
C SER A 137 -5.43 2.23 20.70
N THR A 138 -4.87 1.59 19.66
CA THR A 138 -3.81 2.13 18.80
C THR A 138 -4.23 2.27 17.34
N GLY A 139 -5.41 1.78 16.97
CA GLY A 139 -5.84 1.60 15.58
C GLY A 139 -5.30 0.32 14.94
N PHE A 140 -4.17 -0.22 15.42
CA PHE A 140 -3.53 -1.43 14.90
C PHE A 140 -3.88 -2.70 15.71
N ASP A 141 -4.78 -2.60 16.69
CA ASP A 141 -5.25 -3.66 17.59
C ASP A 141 -6.76 -3.94 17.41
N LEU A 142 -7.19 -4.02 16.14
CA LEU A 142 -8.53 -4.45 15.76
C LEU A 142 -8.90 -5.78 16.48
N PRO A 143 -10.03 -5.84 17.22
CA PRO A 143 -10.45 -7.06 17.89
C PRO A 143 -10.67 -8.22 16.93
N ALA A 144 -10.23 -9.43 17.29
CA ALA A 144 -10.33 -10.61 16.43
C ALA A 144 -11.77 -10.92 15.99
N SER A 145 -12.76 -10.59 16.82
CA SER A 145 -14.19 -10.70 16.51
C SER A 145 -14.66 -9.81 15.35
N GLN A 146 -13.91 -8.76 14.99
CA GLN A 146 -14.23 -7.88 13.85
C GLN A 146 -13.61 -8.36 12.54
N ILE A 147 -12.58 -9.23 12.55
CA ILE A 147 -11.85 -9.66 11.34
C ILE A 147 -12.80 -10.23 10.27
N ALA A 148 -13.69 -11.15 10.67
CA ALA A 148 -14.63 -11.79 9.74
C ALA A 148 -15.59 -10.78 9.09
N ARG A 149 -16.03 -9.75 9.84
CA ARG A 149 -16.86 -8.67 9.32
C ARG A 149 -16.06 -7.76 8.39
N THR A 150 -14.88 -7.31 8.80
CA THR A 150 -14.02 -6.46 7.97
C THR A 150 -13.74 -7.10 6.61
N VAL A 151 -13.39 -8.39 6.58
CA VAL A 151 -13.15 -9.13 5.34
C VAL A 151 -14.43 -9.25 4.51
N SER A 152 -15.56 -9.66 5.11
CA SER A 152 -16.81 -9.87 4.35
C SER A 152 -17.41 -8.58 3.79
N THR A 153 -17.25 -7.44 4.47
CA THR A 153 -17.71 -6.15 3.95
C THR A 153 -16.72 -5.49 2.98
N PHE A 154 -15.42 -5.78 3.08
CA PHE A 154 -14.40 -5.26 2.15
C PHE A 154 -14.34 -6.03 0.83
N PHE A 155 -14.46 -7.35 0.84
CA PHE A 155 -14.28 -8.20 -0.35
C PHE A 155 -15.13 -7.80 -1.58
N PRO A 156 -16.37 -7.26 -1.45
CA PRO A 156 -17.12 -6.70 -2.58
C PRO A 156 -16.39 -5.59 -3.35
N ALA A 157 -15.56 -4.76 -2.69
CA ALA A 157 -14.72 -3.78 -3.36
C ALA A 157 -13.66 -4.47 -4.25
N VAL A 158 -12.96 -5.47 -3.69
CA VAL A 158 -11.99 -6.30 -4.43
C VAL A 158 -12.64 -7.01 -5.60
N ARG A 159 -13.88 -7.50 -5.44
CA ARG A 159 -14.63 -8.14 -6.52
C ARG A 159 -14.90 -7.16 -7.66
N VAL A 160 -15.37 -5.93 -7.38
CA VAL A 160 -15.58 -4.90 -8.42
C VAL A 160 -14.29 -4.58 -9.18
N LEU A 161 -13.15 -4.48 -8.47
CA LEU A 161 -11.85 -4.28 -9.11
C LEU A 161 -11.49 -5.47 -10.03
N GLY A 162 -11.63 -6.71 -9.56
CA GLY A 162 -11.32 -7.91 -10.34
C GLY A 162 -12.26 -8.13 -11.54
N GLU A 163 -13.56 -7.89 -11.36
CA GLU A 163 -14.58 -7.96 -12.42
C GLU A 163 -14.29 -6.93 -13.53
N TYR A 164 -13.96 -5.69 -13.15
CA TYR A 164 -13.57 -4.67 -14.13
C TYR A 164 -12.33 -5.09 -14.94
N ILE A 165 -11.30 -5.65 -14.29
CA ILE A 165 -10.10 -6.11 -15.01
C ILE A 165 -10.41 -7.26 -15.95
N ARG A 166 -11.19 -8.25 -15.51
CA ARG A 166 -11.66 -9.36 -16.35
C ARG A 166 -12.41 -8.83 -17.58
N ASP A 167 -13.32 -7.88 -17.40
CA ASP A 167 -14.22 -7.44 -18.46
C ASP A 167 -13.58 -6.46 -19.46
N ASN A 168 -12.36 -5.96 -19.19
CA ASN A 168 -11.66 -4.97 -20.01
C ASN A 168 -10.25 -5.40 -20.49
N PHE A 169 -9.66 -6.46 -19.93
CA PHE A 169 -8.27 -6.86 -20.19
C PHE A 169 -8.00 -8.38 -20.23
N ALA A 170 -9.04 -9.23 -20.25
CA ALA A 170 -8.92 -10.69 -20.41
C ALA A 170 -8.93 -11.12 -21.89
#